data_AF-A0A2D7L444-F1
#
_entry.id   AF-A0A2D7L444-F1
#
_cell.length_a   1.000
_cell.length_b   1.000
_cell.length_c   1.000
_cell.angle_alpha   90.00
_cell.angle_beta   90.00
_cell.angle_gamma   90.00
#
_symmetry.space_group_name_H-M   'P 1'
#
loop_
_entity.id
_entity.type
_entity.pdbx_description
1 polymer ?
#
loop_
_entity_poly.entity_id
_entity_poly.type
_entity_poly.pdbx_seq_one_letter_code
_entity_poly.pdbx_strand_id
1 'polypeptide(L)'
;MVNNQEYPVGIYSVGSSANLPDVAEAGFNLVTGPADIDYLDTAERNGLRVLASPGSSAGASFNSAKARSKIAQLDRHPALWSWYLIDEPDMQRVSPMKVKEAHNVIKRAGAIKPTSVVLYKGDESQWYGNIADITMVDRYPVPWLPLANFSQHIHKARLATDSERPLIAVIQSFDWSAYKSVLPGEENLRPPTEYELRSMTYSALARGANGIFYFSYADMLLKEKKYPELWSALKRVVAEVRQRDVLFNAEHVWWPKAHHFENQDTRFNSALEASVQSVLLNVKLGDKSILPGHYILAVNTTPLFHTYRFRLPWNVVDPVPVTFEDRFAISDGTWVAERFEPFAVHIYGPLPFAKSP
;
A
#
# COMPACT_ATOMS: atom_id res chain seq x y z
N MET A 1 26.69 3.73 -8.17
CA MET A 1 25.65 2.69 -8.32
C MET A 1 24.33 3.32 -7.94
N VAL A 2 23.40 3.49 -8.87
CA VAL A 2 22.05 3.97 -8.57
C VAL A 2 21.37 2.82 -7.84
N ASN A 3 21.20 2.95 -6.52
CA ASN A 3 20.43 2.00 -5.75
C ASN A 3 18.95 2.29 -6.07
N ASN A 4 18.44 1.75 -7.18
CA ASN A 4 17.00 1.76 -7.45
C ASN A 4 16.37 0.81 -6.43
N GLN A 5 16.01 1.35 -5.27
CA GLN A 5 15.34 0.59 -4.23
C GLN A 5 13.97 0.19 -4.77
N GLU A 6 13.77 -1.11 -5.00
CA GLU A 6 12.48 -1.63 -5.45
C GLU A 6 11.37 -1.25 -4.48
N TYR A 7 10.21 -0.91 -5.02
CA TYR A 7 9.04 -0.60 -4.20
C TYR A 7 8.65 -1.84 -3.36
N PRO A 8 8.40 -1.71 -2.05
CA PRO A 8 7.92 -2.81 -1.20
C PRO A 8 6.53 -3.29 -1.65
N VAL A 9 6.44 -4.52 -2.16
CA VAL A 9 5.17 -5.18 -2.49
C VAL A 9 5.15 -6.55 -1.82
N GLY A 10 4.29 -6.69 -0.81
CA GLY A 10 4.22 -7.87 0.03
C GLY A 10 2.88 -8.59 0.02
N ILE A 11 2.86 -9.81 0.57
CA ILE A 11 1.63 -10.58 0.77
C ILE A 11 1.65 -11.36 2.08
N TYR A 12 0.50 -11.43 2.75
CA TYR A 12 0.34 -12.16 4.00
C TYR A 12 -0.01 -13.64 3.78
N SER A 13 0.30 -14.45 4.79
CA SER A 13 -0.23 -15.81 4.98
C SER A 13 0.11 -16.77 3.83
N VAL A 14 1.36 -16.76 3.38
CA VAL A 14 1.84 -17.65 2.29
C VAL A 14 1.91 -19.13 2.73
N GLY A 15 1.90 -19.40 4.04
CA GLY A 15 1.94 -20.75 4.58
C GLY A 15 3.33 -21.37 4.42
N SER A 16 3.42 -22.53 3.78
CA SER A 16 4.68 -23.26 3.57
C SER A 16 5.66 -22.49 2.68
N SER A 17 6.96 -22.66 2.92
CA SER A 17 8.02 -22.11 2.05
C SER A 17 7.97 -22.65 0.62
N ALA A 18 7.29 -23.78 0.40
CA ALA A 18 7.06 -24.35 -0.93
C ALA A 18 6.20 -23.44 -1.85
N ASN A 19 5.46 -22.47 -1.28
CA ASN A 19 4.65 -21.52 -2.03
C ASN A 19 5.43 -20.24 -2.43
N LEU A 20 6.63 -20.03 -1.89
CA LEU A 20 7.43 -18.83 -2.16
C LEU A 20 7.78 -18.63 -3.64
N PRO A 21 8.05 -19.67 -4.45
CA PRO A 21 8.28 -19.49 -5.88
C PRO A 21 7.10 -18.87 -6.63
N ASP A 22 5.85 -19.31 -6.37
CA ASP A 22 4.65 -18.72 -7.01
C ASP A 22 4.45 -17.26 -6.60
N VAL A 23 4.75 -16.93 -5.34
CA VAL A 23 4.70 -15.55 -4.84
C VAL A 23 5.75 -14.66 -5.50
N ALA A 24 6.98 -15.15 -5.67
CA ALA A 24 8.03 -14.42 -6.38
C ALA A 24 7.69 -14.24 -7.87
N GLU A 25 7.19 -15.29 -8.53
CA GLU A 25 6.76 -15.25 -9.95
C GLU A 25 5.62 -14.26 -10.17
N ALA A 26 4.70 -14.13 -9.21
CA ALA A 26 3.63 -13.14 -9.22
C ALA A 26 4.14 -11.68 -9.09
N GLY A 27 5.42 -11.46 -8.80
CA GLY A 27 6.06 -10.15 -8.72
C GLY A 27 6.14 -9.57 -7.30
N PHE A 28 5.82 -10.32 -6.26
CA PHE A 28 6.05 -9.87 -4.88
C PHE A 28 7.55 -9.91 -4.55
N ASN A 29 8.01 -8.98 -3.71
CA ASN A 29 9.38 -9.01 -3.15
C ASN A 29 9.38 -9.13 -1.61
N LEU A 30 8.19 -9.19 -1.00
CA LEU A 30 8.01 -9.34 0.43
C LEU A 30 6.93 -10.38 0.77
N VAL A 31 7.10 -11.05 1.90
CA VAL A 31 6.08 -11.94 2.48
C VAL A 31 6.02 -11.78 3.99
N THR A 32 4.89 -12.11 4.60
CA THR A 32 4.89 -12.44 6.04
C THR A 32 5.19 -13.91 6.22
N GLY A 33 6.01 -14.24 7.23
CA GLY A 33 6.47 -15.60 7.43
C GLY A 33 7.11 -15.83 8.80
N PRO A 34 7.44 -17.09 9.13
CA PRO A 34 8.10 -17.42 10.39
C PRO A 34 9.54 -16.88 10.42
N ALA A 35 10.01 -16.53 11.62
CA ALA A 35 11.43 -16.30 11.88
C ALA A 35 12.14 -17.65 12.05
N ASP A 36 12.31 -18.35 10.94
CA ASP A 36 12.90 -19.68 10.83
C ASP A 36 13.95 -19.71 9.72
N ILE A 37 15.06 -20.42 9.94
CA ILE A 37 16.21 -20.37 9.03
C ILE A 37 15.89 -20.97 7.66
N ASP A 38 15.20 -22.11 7.61
CA ASP A 38 14.90 -22.79 6.36
C ASP A 38 13.90 -21.98 5.51
N TYR A 39 12.96 -21.30 6.18
CA TYR A 39 12.04 -20.39 5.53
C TYR A 39 12.76 -19.17 4.95
N LEU A 40 13.65 -18.55 5.74
CA LEU A 40 14.42 -17.39 5.32
C LEU A 40 15.41 -17.71 4.19
N ASP A 41 16.10 -18.86 4.24
CA ASP A 41 16.96 -19.34 3.16
C ASP A 41 16.16 -19.56 1.87
N THR A 42 14.95 -20.14 1.99
CA THR A 42 14.09 -20.35 0.82
C THR A 42 13.56 -19.03 0.26
N ALA A 43 13.22 -18.07 1.12
CA ALA A 43 12.86 -16.72 0.70
C ALA A 43 14.02 -16.04 -0.05
N GLU A 44 15.23 -16.10 0.49
CA GLU A 44 16.43 -15.54 -0.15
C GLU A 44 16.66 -16.13 -1.54
N ARG A 45 16.59 -17.47 -1.67
CA ARG A 45 16.75 -18.17 -2.95
C ARG A 45 15.74 -17.74 -4.01
N ASN A 46 14.58 -17.22 -3.61
CA ASN A 46 13.54 -16.71 -4.51
C ASN A 46 13.51 -15.17 -4.60
N GLY A 47 14.52 -14.47 -4.05
CA GLY A 47 14.58 -13.00 -4.09
C GLY A 47 13.56 -12.31 -3.18
N LEU A 48 12.95 -13.03 -2.25
CA LEU A 48 11.96 -12.51 -1.31
C LEU A 48 12.61 -12.10 0.00
N ARG A 49 12.01 -11.10 0.68
CA ARG A 49 12.32 -10.79 2.08
C ARG A 49 11.09 -10.97 2.98
N VAL A 50 11.31 -11.19 4.27
CA VAL A 50 10.30 -11.68 5.21
C VAL A 50 10.06 -10.68 6.34
N LEU A 51 8.80 -10.27 6.53
CA LEU A 51 8.29 -9.66 7.75
C LEU A 51 8.00 -10.79 8.76
N ALA A 52 8.77 -10.86 9.85
CA ALA A 52 8.70 -11.98 10.79
C ALA A 52 8.58 -11.51 12.24
N SER A 53 7.77 -12.19 13.05
CA SER A 53 7.74 -11.95 14.50
C SER A 53 9.07 -12.38 15.15
N PRO A 54 9.59 -11.67 16.16
CA PRO A 54 10.77 -12.09 16.94
C PRO A 54 10.47 -13.28 17.88
N GLY A 55 9.46 -14.10 17.56
CA GLY A 55 8.99 -15.22 18.37
C GLY A 55 8.13 -14.82 19.56
N SER A 56 7.87 -13.52 19.76
CA SER A 56 6.97 -12.98 20.77
C SER A 56 6.37 -11.67 20.28
N SER A 57 5.13 -11.39 20.68
CA SER A 57 4.43 -10.16 20.32
C SER A 57 4.39 -9.19 21.49
N ALA A 58 4.40 -7.88 21.21
CA ALA A 58 4.24 -6.85 22.23
C ALA A 58 2.94 -7.06 23.04
N GLY A 59 2.93 -6.63 24.30
CA GLY A 59 1.78 -6.82 25.19
C GLY A 59 2.16 -7.44 26.53
N ALA A 60 1.16 -7.87 27.30
CA ALA A 60 1.37 -8.43 28.63
C ALA A 60 2.21 -9.72 28.63
N SER A 61 2.13 -10.49 27.54
CA SER A 61 2.82 -11.78 27.38
C SER A 61 4.15 -11.67 26.62
N PHE A 62 4.70 -10.45 26.47
CA PHE A 62 5.94 -10.26 25.73
C PHE A 62 7.12 -10.94 26.44
N ASN A 63 7.76 -11.88 25.75
CA ASN A 63 8.90 -12.64 26.23
C ASN A 63 10.20 -12.07 25.66
N SER A 64 10.82 -11.20 26.46
CA SER A 64 12.06 -10.52 26.08
C SER A 64 13.24 -11.48 25.81
N ALA A 65 13.31 -12.61 26.52
CA ALA A 65 14.38 -13.59 26.33
C ALA A 65 14.25 -14.31 24.98
N LYS A 66 13.02 -14.69 24.60
CA LYS A 66 12.74 -15.31 23.30
C LYS A 66 13.01 -14.34 22.16
N ALA A 67 12.59 -13.07 22.30
CA ALA A 67 12.89 -12.02 21.32
C ALA A 67 14.41 -11.81 21.13
N ARG A 68 15.16 -11.66 22.23
CA ARG A 68 16.63 -11.53 22.18
C ARG A 68 17.31 -12.73 21.50
N SER A 69 16.85 -13.95 21.81
CA SER A 69 17.37 -15.16 21.18
C SER A 69 17.16 -15.17 19.67
N LYS A 70 15.95 -14.81 19.20
CA LYS A 70 15.66 -14.73 17.76
C LYS A 70 16.47 -13.66 17.03
N ILE A 71 16.67 -12.49 17.65
CA ILE A 71 17.53 -11.43 17.10
C ILE A 71 18.96 -11.95 16.94
N ALA A 72 19.54 -12.53 18.00
CA ALA A 72 20.90 -13.05 17.95
C ALA A 72 21.11 -14.10 16.85
N GLN A 73 20.08 -14.90 16.56
CA GLN A 73 20.13 -15.95 15.55
C GLN A 73 19.93 -15.46 14.11
N LEU A 74 18.94 -14.58 13.88
CA LEU A 74 18.40 -14.36 12.53
C LEU A 74 18.43 -12.90 12.05
N ASP A 75 18.78 -11.95 12.91
CA ASP A 75 18.72 -10.52 12.55
C ASP A 75 19.68 -10.15 11.39
N ARG A 76 20.79 -10.88 11.24
CA ARG A 76 21.71 -10.70 10.12
C ARG A 76 21.30 -11.42 8.84
N HIS A 77 20.21 -12.18 8.85
CA HIS A 77 19.77 -12.90 7.66
C HIS A 77 19.42 -11.92 6.53
N PRO A 78 19.94 -12.11 5.30
CA PRO A 78 19.68 -11.22 4.17
C PRO A 78 18.19 -11.13 3.81
N ALA A 79 17.48 -12.26 3.79
CA ALA A 79 16.03 -12.30 3.58
C ALA A 79 15.17 -11.80 4.75
N LEU A 80 15.71 -11.52 5.94
CA LEU A 80 14.88 -10.89 6.97
C LEU A 80 14.67 -9.41 6.62
N TRP A 81 13.42 -8.99 6.43
CA TRP A 81 13.07 -7.61 6.10
C TRP A 81 12.89 -6.76 7.34
N SER A 82 12.06 -7.22 8.28
CA SER A 82 11.75 -6.50 9.52
C SER A 82 11.18 -7.40 10.60
N TRP A 83 11.32 -6.96 11.86
CA TRP A 83 10.77 -7.61 13.05
C TRP A 83 9.35 -7.12 13.34
N TYR A 84 8.36 -7.99 13.17
CA TYR A 84 6.96 -7.67 13.39
C TYR A 84 6.63 -7.66 14.89
N LEU A 85 6.42 -6.48 15.46
CA LEU A 85 6.22 -6.30 16.91
C LEU A 85 4.88 -6.85 17.37
N ILE A 86 3.81 -6.47 16.68
CA ILE A 86 2.44 -6.81 17.03
C ILE A 86 1.49 -6.41 15.88
N ASP A 87 0.43 -7.19 15.77
CA ASP A 87 -0.70 -7.01 14.87
C ASP A 87 -1.82 -6.23 15.58
N GLU A 88 -2.29 -5.15 14.97
CA GLU A 88 -3.43 -4.33 15.42
C GLU A 88 -3.50 -4.05 16.94
N PRO A 89 -2.44 -3.49 17.58
CA PRO A 89 -2.43 -3.23 19.02
C PRO A 89 -3.58 -2.32 19.47
N ASP A 90 -4.03 -1.43 18.59
CA ASP A 90 -5.17 -0.53 18.77
C ASP A 90 -6.50 -1.29 18.87
N MET A 91 -6.67 -2.39 18.13
CA MET A 91 -7.82 -3.27 18.25
C MET A 91 -7.68 -4.25 19.41
N GLN A 92 -6.46 -4.74 19.69
CA GLN A 92 -6.15 -5.71 20.75
C GLN A 92 -6.01 -5.09 22.15
N ARG A 93 -6.23 -3.77 22.29
CA ARG A 93 -6.11 -3.03 23.57
C ARG A 93 -4.72 -3.12 24.20
N VAL A 94 -3.68 -3.22 23.37
CA VAL A 94 -2.28 -3.17 23.81
C VAL A 94 -1.81 -1.73 23.76
N SER A 95 -1.60 -1.14 24.94
CA SER A 95 -1.19 0.28 25.07
C SER A 95 0.08 0.61 24.26
N PRO A 96 0.24 1.85 23.75
CA PRO A 96 1.44 2.29 23.04
C PRO A 96 2.73 2.06 23.84
N MET A 97 2.69 2.23 25.17
CA MET A 97 3.84 2.01 26.05
C MET A 97 4.40 0.59 25.96
N LYS A 98 3.54 -0.45 25.89
CA LYS A 98 3.96 -1.85 25.75
C LYS A 98 4.58 -2.14 24.38
N VAL A 99 4.07 -1.51 23.32
CA VAL A 99 4.67 -1.60 21.98
C VAL A 99 6.06 -0.95 21.98
N LYS A 100 6.21 0.21 22.64
CA LYS A 100 7.48 0.90 22.81
C LYS A 100 8.49 0.11 23.65
N GLU A 101 8.04 -0.55 24.71
CA GLU A 101 8.86 -1.46 25.51
C GLU A 101 9.41 -2.61 24.67
N ALA A 102 8.55 -3.28 23.87
CA ALA A 102 8.98 -4.35 22.98
C ALA A 102 9.99 -3.85 21.93
N HIS A 103 9.71 -2.72 21.26
CA HIS A 103 10.64 -2.07 20.33
C HIS A 103 12.01 -1.81 20.98
N ASN A 104 12.02 -1.19 22.17
CA ASN A 104 13.26 -0.88 22.89
C ASN A 104 14.05 -2.13 23.28
N VAL A 105 13.38 -3.21 23.68
CA VAL A 105 14.04 -4.49 23.97
C VAL A 105 14.74 -5.03 22.73
N ILE A 106 14.08 -4.99 21.58
CA ILE A 106 14.64 -5.47 20.31
C ILE A 106 15.85 -4.60 19.91
N LYS A 107 15.72 -3.28 19.95
CA LYS A 107 16.82 -2.37 19.60
C LYS A 107 18.02 -2.48 20.56
N ARG A 108 17.78 -2.58 21.87
CA ARG A 108 18.85 -2.77 22.87
C ARG A 108 19.54 -4.13 22.77
N ALA A 109 18.88 -5.13 22.18
CA ALA A 109 19.50 -6.41 21.87
C ALA A 109 20.49 -6.35 20.69
N GLY A 110 20.60 -5.19 20.02
CA GLY A 110 21.48 -4.98 18.89
C GLY A 110 20.85 -5.29 17.53
N ALA A 111 19.52 -5.31 17.44
CA ALA A 111 18.83 -5.54 16.16
C ALA A 111 19.18 -4.45 15.12
N ILE A 112 19.74 -4.87 13.99
CA ILE A 112 20.03 -4.03 12.83
C ILE A 112 18.81 -3.90 11.91
N LYS A 113 17.91 -4.89 11.91
CA LYS A 113 16.70 -4.84 11.07
C LYS A 113 15.68 -3.88 11.68
N PRO A 114 14.85 -3.22 10.83
CA PRO A 114 13.77 -2.40 11.31
C PRO A 114 12.72 -3.25 12.06
N THR A 115 12.00 -2.62 12.97
CA THR A 115 10.79 -3.17 13.57
C THR A 115 9.56 -2.58 12.90
N SER A 116 8.50 -3.38 12.80
CA SER A 116 7.25 -2.99 12.15
C SER A 116 6.06 -3.16 13.10
N VAL A 117 5.04 -2.31 12.95
CA VAL A 117 3.74 -2.44 13.62
C VAL A 117 2.63 -2.24 12.58
N VAL A 118 1.55 -3.01 12.69
CA VAL A 118 0.35 -2.84 11.85
C VAL A 118 -0.78 -2.30 12.72
N LEU A 119 -1.49 -1.30 12.23
CA LEU A 119 -2.61 -0.65 12.92
C LEU A 119 -3.90 -0.83 12.12
N TYR A 120 -4.99 -1.16 12.82
CA TYR A 120 -6.32 -1.28 12.21
C TYR A 120 -6.90 0.10 11.84
N LYS A 121 -6.59 1.13 12.62
CA LYS A 121 -7.03 2.52 12.36
C LYS A 121 -5.84 3.42 12.08
N GLY A 122 -5.84 4.02 10.89
CA GLY A 122 -4.84 5.03 10.54
C GLY A 122 -4.70 6.20 11.53
N ASP A 123 -5.77 6.70 12.13
CA ASP A 123 -5.72 7.79 13.12
C ASP A 123 -5.05 7.40 14.45
N GLU A 124 -4.93 6.11 14.77
CA GLU A 124 -4.17 5.64 15.93
C GLU A 124 -2.66 5.81 15.72
N SER A 125 -2.21 6.11 14.50
CA SER A 125 -0.80 6.44 14.22
C SER A 125 -0.30 7.63 15.05
N GLN A 126 -1.18 8.51 15.53
CA GLN A 126 -0.80 9.60 16.45
C GLN A 126 -0.15 9.06 17.74
N TRP A 127 -0.50 7.84 18.17
CA TRP A 127 0.01 7.20 19.38
C TRP A 127 1.06 6.14 19.07
N TYR A 128 0.88 5.37 17.99
CA TYR A 128 1.71 4.20 17.68
C TYR A 128 2.68 4.42 16.52
N GLY A 129 2.35 5.29 15.57
CA GLY A 129 3.00 5.39 14.26
C GLY A 129 4.48 5.79 14.34
N ASN A 130 4.88 6.43 15.44
CA ASN A 130 6.26 6.82 15.70
C ASN A 130 7.00 5.92 16.71
N ILE A 131 6.49 4.72 16.98
CA ILE A 131 7.16 3.72 17.84
C ILE A 131 8.08 2.82 17.02
N ALA A 132 7.55 2.06 16.05
CA ALA A 132 8.33 1.17 15.21
C ALA A 132 8.97 1.92 14.03
N ASP A 133 10.05 1.41 13.45
CA ASP A 133 10.70 2.03 12.29
C ASP A 133 9.82 2.04 11.04
N ILE A 134 8.90 1.07 10.93
CA ILE A 134 7.92 0.95 9.84
C ILE A 134 6.51 0.91 10.45
N THR A 135 5.65 1.79 9.96
CA THR A 135 4.22 1.77 10.30
C THR A 135 3.43 1.21 9.14
N MET A 136 2.53 0.29 9.44
CA MET A 136 1.66 -0.35 8.48
C MET A 136 0.21 -0.13 8.90
N VAL A 137 -0.72 -0.06 7.94
CA VAL A 137 -2.15 0.12 8.23
C VAL A 137 -2.96 -0.84 7.37
N ASP A 138 -3.77 -1.67 8.03
CA ASP A 138 -4.77 -2.51 7.38
C ASP A 138 -6.17 -1.94 7.51
N ARG A 139 -6.83 -1.79 6.36
CA ARG A 139 -8.23 -1.37 6.33
C ARG A 139 -8.93 -2.10 5.20
N TYR A 140 -9.96 -2.88 5.54
CA TYR A 140 -10.56 -3.82 4.58
C TYR A 140 -12.05 -3.50 4.36
N PRO A 141 -12.38 -2.58 3.42
CA PRO A 141 -13.74 -2.06 3.29
C PRO A 141 -14.68 -2.94 2.46
N VAL A 142 -14.19 -3.84 1.61
CA VAL A 142 -15.05 -4.48 0.61
C VAL A 142 -15.85 -5.62 1.22
N PRO A 143 -17.17 -5.75 0.99
CA PRO A 143 -18.05 -4.82 0.27
C PRO A 143 -18.89 -3.91 1.18
N TRP A 144 -18.64 -3.92 2.49
CA TRP A 144 -19.53 -3.38 3.52
C TRP A 144 -19.25 -1.91 3.90
N LEU A 145 -18.10 -1.36 3.49
CA LEU A 145 -17.74 0.04 3.61
C LEU A 145 -17.45 0.65 2.23
N PRO A 146 -17.53 1.98 2.09
CA PRO A 146 -17.05 2.65 0.89
C PRO A 146 -15.58 2.32 0.61
N LEU A 147 -15.21 2.04 -0.64
CA LEU A 147 -13.83 1.68 -1.00
C LEU A 147 -12.82 2.75 -0.54
N ALA A 148 -13.20 4.02 -0.66
CA ALA A 148 -12.41 5.17 -0.19
C ALA A 148 -12.09 5.16 1.30
N ASN A 149 -12.82 4.40 2.13
CA ASN A 149 -12.50 4.27 3.54
C ASN A 149 -11.10 3.65 3.74
N PHE A 150 -10.64 2.77 2.85
CA PHE A 150 -9.26 2.30 2.87
C PHE A 150 -8.26 3.45 2.76
N SER A 151 -8.34 4.25 1.68
CA SER A 151 -7.36 5.31 1.43
C SER A 151 -7.47 6.47 2.41
N GLN A 152 -8.66 6.73 2.96
CA GLN A 152 -8.86 7.66 4.07
C GLN A 152 -8.01 7.27 5.29
N HIS A 153 -7.94 5.98 5.65
CA HIS A 153 -7.12 5.53 6.78
C HIS A 153 -5.62 5.61 6.47
N ILE A 154 -5.19 5.33 5.24
CA ILE A 154 -3.79 5.56 4.83
C ILE A 154 -3.43 7.04 4.96
N HIS A 155 -4.32 7.94 4.54
CA HIS A 155 -4.11 9.37 4.64
C HIS A 155 -4.01 9.85 6.09
N LYS A 156 -4.93 9.41 6.96
CA LYS A 156 -4.89 9.69 8.41
C LYS A 156 -3.56 9.27 9.02
N ALA A 157 -3.06 8.08 8.66
CA ALA A 157 -1.79 7.59 9.16
C ALA A 157 -0.60 8.43 8.69
N ARG A 158 -0.56 8.80 7.41
CA ARG A 158 0.48 9.68 6.88
C ARG A 158 0.49 11.05 7.58
N LEU A 159 -0.68 11.62 7.88
CA LEU A 159 -0.78 12.90 8.58
C LEU A 159 -0.39 12.81 10.06
N ALA A 160 -0.52 11.64 10.68
CA ALA A 160 -0.26 11.43 12.10
C ALA A 160 1.11 10.79 12.40
N THR A 161 1.86 10.38 11.38
CA THR A 161 3.19 9.80 11.47
C THR A 161 4.23 10.81 10.97
N ASP A 162 5.48 10.67 11.43
CA ASP A 162 6.61 11.39 10.84
C ASP A 162 6.67 11.17 9.31
N SER A 163 6.84 12.24 8.53
CA SER A 163 6.82 12.19 7.07
C SER A 163 7.92 11.31 6.49
N GLU A 164 9.06 11.21 7.18
CA GLU A 164 10.21 10.40 6.75
C GLU A 164 10.04 8.92 7.10
N ARG A 165 9.07 8.57 7.94
CA ARG A 165 8.83 7.16 8.27
C ARG A 165 8.15 6.42 7.13
N PRO A 166 8.64 5.21 6.79
CA PRO A 166 7.95 4.32 5.88
C PRO A 166 6.53 3.99 6.38
N LEU A 167 5.55 4.29 5.54
CA LEU A 167 4.15 3.90 5.72
C LEU A 167 3.78 2.83 4.70
N ILE A 168 3.31 1.68 5.15
CA ILE A 168 2.92 0.57 4.27
C ILE A 168 1.41 0.36 4.36
N ALA A 169 0.74 0.34 3.21
CA ALA A 169 -0.69 0.09 3.17
C ALA A 169 -0.97 -1.41 3.00
N VAL A 170 -1.81 -1.99 3.85
CA VAL A 170 -2.22 -3.40 3.74
C VAL A 170 -3.62 -3.47 3.13
N ILE A 171 -3.69 -4.01 1.92
CA ILE A 171 -4.85 -4.00 1.02
C ILE A 171 -5.62 -5.31 1.15
N GLN A 172 -6.95 -5.21 1.15
CA GLN A 172 -7.83 -6.38 1.16
C GLN A 172 -7.67 -7.19 -0.13
N SER A 173 -7.42 -8.49 -0.01
CA SER A 173 -7.47 -9.49 -1.08
C SER A 173 -8.08 -10.80 -0.56
N PHE A 174 -9.20 -10.68 0.16
CA PHE A 174 -9.96 -11.79 0.74
C PHE A 174 -11.46 -11.48 0.81
N ASP A 175 -12.26 -12.50 1.15
CA ASP A 175 -13.70 -12.38 1.42
C ASP A 175 -14.00 -12.51 2.93
N TRP A 176 -14.68 -11.51 3.48
CA TRP A 176 -15.14 -11.48 4.88
C TRP A 176 -16.05 -12.65 5.30
N SER A 177 -16.59 -13.42 4.34
CA SER A 177 -17.32 -14.65 4.62
C SER A 177 -16.55 -15.64 5.50
N ALA A 178 -15.20 -15.62 5.45
CA ALA A 178 -14.34 -16.45 6.30
C ALA A 178 -14.14 -15.87 7.72
N TYR A 179 -14.65 -14.67 8.00
CA TYR A 179 -14.39 -13.88 9.20
C TYR A 179 -15.68 -13.24 9.75
N LYS A 180 -16.83 -13.90 9.58
CA LYS A 180 -18.17 -13.35 9.96
C LYS A 180 -18.28 -12.89 11.42
N SER A 181 -17.49 -13.46 12.33
CA SER A 181 -17.47 -13.05 13.74
C SER A 181 -16.99 -11.60 13.93
N VAL A 182 -16.20 -11.08 12.99
CA VAL A 182 -15.68 -9.70 13.01
C VAL A 182 -16.70 -8.72 12.42
N LEU A 183 -17.60 -9.19 11.55
CA LEU A 183 -18.64 -8.39 10.88
C LEU A 183 -20.05 -8.96 11.13
N PRO A 184 -20.54 -8.95 12.38
CA PRO A 184 -21.86 -9.46 12.68
C PRO A 184 -22.95 -8.61 12.01
N GLY A 185 -23.84 -9.27 11.26
CA GLY A 185 -24.98 -8.64 10.58
C GLY A 185 -24.70 -8.16 9.15
N GLU A 186 -23.45 -8.22 8.69
CA GLU A 186 -23.14 -7.91 7.29
C GLU A 186 -23.50 -9.08 6.38
N GLU A 187 -24.21 -8.78 5.29
CA GLU A 187 -24.69 -9.73 4.30
C GLU A 187 -24.01 -9.49 2.92
N ASN A 188 -24.18 -10.44 1.99
CA ASN A 188 -23.65 -10.34 0.62
C ASN A 188 -22.13 -10.09 0.56
N LEU A 189 -21.40 -10.64 1.53
CA LEU A 189 -19.94 -10.58 1.59
C LEU A 189 -19.33 -11.24 0.34
N ARG A 190 -18.34 -10.56 -0.23
CA ARG A 190 -17.61 -10.97 -1.42
C ARG A 190 -16.16 -10.48 -1.34
N PRO A 191 -15.23 -11.07 -2.10
CA PRO A 191 -13.92 -10.47 -2.28
C PRO A 191 -13.99 -9.18 -3.13
N PRO A 192 -12.92 -8.38 -3.13
CA PRO A 192 -12.71 -7.30 -4.09
C PRO A 192 -12.72 -7.77 -5.54
N THR A 193 -13.22 -6.91 -6.42
CA THR A 193 -13.01 -7.02 -7.87
C THR A 193 -11.61 -6.54 -8.25
N GLU A 194 -11.18 -6.82 -9.47
CA GLU A 194 -9.90 -6.31 -9.99
C GLU A 194 -9.83 -4.78 -10.00
N TYR A 195 -10.94 -4.12 -10.35
CA TYR A 195 -11.03 -2.66 -10.34
C TYR A 195 -10.91 -2.08 -8.92
N GLU A 196 -11.51 -2.74 -7.92
CA GLU A 196 -11.38 -2.34 -6.52
C GLU A 196 -9.96 -2.57 -5.99
N LEU A 197 -9.31 -3.71 -6.32
CA LEU A 197 -7.90 -3.96 -5.99
C LEU A 197 -6.98 -2.89 -6.60
N ARG A 198 -7.17 -2.58 -7.88
CA ARG A 198 -6.40 -1.58 -8.60
C ARG A 198 -6.61 -0.19 -8.00
N SER A 199 -7.87 0.20 -7.74
CA SER A 199 -8.18 1.51 -7.12
C SER A 199 -7.60 1.65 -5.72
N MET A 200 -7.69 0.62 -4.86
CA MET A 200 -7.02 0.63 -3.55
C MET A 200 -5.49 0.75 -3.69
N THR A 201 -4.88 -0.02 -4.60
CA THR A 201 -3.43 -0.01 -4.84
C THR A 201 -2.91 1.39 -5.20
N TYR A 202 -3.54 2.06 -6.16
CA TYR A 202 -3.14 3.41 -6.55
C TYR A 202 -3.58 4.49 -5.56
N SER A 203 -4.69 4.29 -4.85
CA SER A 203 -5.08 5.22 -3.78
C SER A 203 -4.08 5.17 -2.61
N ALA A 204 -3.46 4.01 -2.33
CA ALA A 204 -2.37 3.92 -1.35
C ALA A 204 -1.19 4.82 -1.75
N LEU A 205 -0.75 4.74 -3.02
CA LEU A 205 0.28 5.63 -3.56
C LEU A 205 -0.15 7.10 -3.47
N ALA A 206 -1.37 7.43 -3.92
CA ALA A 206 -1.89 8.80 -3.89
C ALA A 206 -1.97 9.39 -2.47
N ARG A 207 -2.10 8.54 -1.44
CA ARG A 207 -2.14 8.93 -0.02
C ARG A 207 -0.80 8.83 0.69
N GLY A 208 0.28 8.55 -0.03
CA GLY A 208 1.64 8.63 0.49
C GLY A 208 2.12 7.35 1.17
N ALA A 209 1.61 6.18 0.79
CA ALA A 209 2.24 4.92 1.16
C ALA A 209 3.61 4.80 0.44
N ASN A 210 4.61 4.28 1.15
CA ASN A 210 5.94 3.93 0.63
C ASN A 210 6.07 2.43 0.32
N GLY A 211 4.97 1.69 0.40
CA GLY A 211 4.92 0.26 0.15
C GLY A 211 3.49 -0.26 0.30
N ILE A 212 3.24 -1.45 -0.22
CA ILE A 212 1.95 -2.12 -0.14
C ILE A 212 2.11 -3.58 0.27
N PHE A 213 1.15 -4.10 1.03
CA PHE A 213 0.96 -5.52 1.25
C PHE A 213 -0.47 -5.91 0.89
N TYR A 214 -0.71 -7.19 0.61
CA TYR A 214 -2.05 -7.73 0.39
C TYR A 214 -2.38 -8.83 1.41
N PHE A 215 -3.61 -8.85 1.93
CA PHE A 215 -4.11 -9.87 2.84
C PHE A 215 -5.27 -10.64 2.20
N SER A 216 -5.20 -11.94 1.89
CA SER A 216 -4.03 -12.82 2.06
C SER A 216 -3.96 -13.95 1.02
N TYR A 217 -2.75 -14.49 0.80
CA TYR A 217 -2.50 -15.62 -0.10
C TYR A 217 -3.31 -16.86 0.29
N ALA A 218 -3.39 -17.15 1.60
CA ALA A 218 -4.14 -18.29 2.11
C ALA A 218 -5.63 -18.22 1.75
N ASP A 219 -6.26 -17.05 1.87
CA ASP A 219 -7.67 -16.86 1.52
C ASP A 219 -7.93 -17.09 0.02
N MET A 220 -6.97 -16.76 -0.84
CA MET A 220 -7.12 -16.94 -2.27
C MET A 220 -6.85 -18.38 -2.74
N LEU A 221 -5.97 -19.14 -2.08
CA LEU A 221 -5.44 -20.39 -2.64
C LEU A 221 -5.42 -21.60 -1.69
N LEU A 222 -5.26 -21.38 -0.38
CA LEU A 222 -4.96 -22.47 0.56
C LEU A 222 -6.17 -22.92 1.40
N LYS A 223 -7.12 -22.02 1.67
CA LYS A 223 -8.32 -22.33 2.44
C LYS A 223 -9.31 -23.18 1.64
N GLU A 224 -10.24 -23.82 2.33
CA GLU A 224 -11.31 -24.63 1.72
C GLU A 224 -12.16 -23.82 0.74
N LYS A 225 -12.65 -22.66 1.19
CA LYS A 225 -13.26 -21.66 0.33
C LYS A 225 -12.17 -20.72 -0.16
N LYS A 226 -11.81 -20.86 -1.44
CA LYS A 226 -10.71 -20.14 -2.10
C LYS A 226 -11.20 -19.36 -3.33
N TYR A 227 -10.39 -18.41 -3.78
CA TYR A 227 -10.71 -17.43 -4.83
C TYR A 227 -9.54 -17.32 -5.84
N PRO A 228 -9.27 -18.35 -6.66
CA PRO A 228 -8.17 -18.34 -7.62
C PRO A 228 -8.31 -17.27 -8.71
N GLU A 229 -9.53 -16.84 -9.02
CA GLU A 229 -9.82 -15.70 -9.88
C GLU A 229 -9.35 -14.38 -9.26
N LEU A 230 -9.48 -14.23 -7.94
CA LEU A 230 -8.94 -13.09 -7.20
C LEU A 230 -7.40 -13.09 -7.23
N TRP A 231 -6.77 -14.26 -7.09
CA TRP A 231 -5.32 -14.38 -7.27
C TRP A 231 -4.89 -13.95 -8.67
N SER A 232 -5.61 -14.40 -9.70
CA SER A 232 -5.33 -14.03 -11.09
C SER A 232 -5.46 -12.52 -11.33
N ALA A 233 -6.49 -11.89 -10.75
CA ALA A 233 -6.67 -10.44 -10.78
C ALA A 233 -5.53 -9.72 -10.03
N LEU A 234 -5.16 -10.21 -8.84
CA LEU A 234 -4.08 -9.62 -8.06
C LEU A 234 -2.73 -9.70 -8.80
N LYS A 235 -2.42 -10.82 -9.48
CA LYS A 235 -1.21 -10.93 -10.30
C LYS A 235 -1.14 -9.87 -11.40
N ARG A 236 -2.27 -9.54 -12.05
CA ARG A 236 -2.32 -8.45 -13.04
C ARG A 236 -2.04 -7.10 -12.41
N VAL A 237 -2.64 -6.81 -11.25
CA VAL A 237 -2.41 -5.55 -10.51
C VAL A 237 -0.95 -5.44 -10.06
N VAL A 238 -0.36 -6.50 -9.52
CA VAL A 238 1.05 -6.52 -9.09
C VAL A 238 2.00 -6.37 -10.27
N ALA A 239 1.73 -7.05 -11.39
CA ALA A 239 2.50 -6.87 -12.61
C ALA A 239 2.47 -5.41 -13.10
N GLU A 240 1.31 -4.76 -13.00
CA GLU A 240 1.17 -3.33 -13.31
C GLU A 240 2.00 -2.45 -12.38
N VAL A 241 2.00 -2.73 -11.06
CA VAL A 241 2.86 -2.03 -10.09
C VAL A 241 4.33 -2.17 -10.45
N ARG A 242 4.77 -3.39 -10.83
CA ARG A 242 6.16 -3.66 -11.22
C ARG A 242 6.58 -2.99 -12.52
N GLN A 243 5.69 -2.92 -13.51
CA GLN A 243 5.93 -2.14 -14.71
C GLN A 243 6.10 -0.63 -14.42
N ARG A 244 5.61 -0.17 -13.26
CA ARG A 244 5.53 1.23 -12.86
C ARG A 244 6.32 1.52 -11.58
N ASP A 245 7.30 0.68 -11.24
CA ASP A 245 8.02 0.74 -9.96
C ASP A 245 8.67 2.12 -9.72
N VAL A 246 9.21 2.76 -10.77
CA VAL A 246 9.76 4.12 -10.69
C VAL A 246 8.72 5.20 -10.36
N LEU A 247 7.45 5.00 -10.74
CA LEU A 247 6.35 5.89 -10.36
C LEU A 247 5.92 5.66 -8.91
N PHE A 248 5.91 4.41 -8.46
CA PHE A 248 5.61 4.07 -7.06
C PHE A 248 6.70 4.54 -6.09
N ASN A 249 7.93 4.70 -6.58
CA ASN A 249 9.06 5.31 -5.85
C ASN A 249 9.21 6.82 -6.09
N ALA A 250 8.28 7.46 -6.82
CA ALA A 250 8.37 8.88 -7.12
C ALA A 250 8.19 9.74 -5.87
N GLU A 251 8.76 10.95 -5.89
CA GLU A 251 8.60 11.92 -4.81
C GLU A 251 7.21 12.56 -4.88
N HIS A 252 6.50 12.61 -3.74
CA HIS A 252 5.24 13.34 -3.62
C HIS A 252 5.52 14.83 -3.54
N VAL A 253 4.99 15.60 -4.48
CA VAL A 253 5.20 17.05 -4.58
C VAL A 253 3.93 17.77 -4.17
N TRP A 254 4.08 18.82 -3.36
CA TRP A 254 2.97 19.71 -3.05
C TRP A 254 2.49 20.45 -4.31
N TRP A 255 1.18 20.49 -4.51
CA TRP A 255 0.54 21.13 -5.65
C TRP A 255 -0.75 21.81 -5.19
N PRO A 256 -0.96 23.11 -5.51
CA PRO A 256 -2.20 23.81 -5.20
C PRO A 256 -3.34 23.24 -6.06
N LYS A 257 -4.04 22.23 -5.53
CA LYS A 257 -5.13 21.55 -6.23
C LYS A 257 -6.32 22.47 -6.41
N ALA A 258 -6.59 22.85 -7.66
CA ALA A 258 -7.88 23.37 -8.09
C ALA A 258 -8.57 22.32 -8.96
N HIS A 259 -9.80 21.94 -8.60
CA HIS A 259 -10.55 20.92 -9.30
C HIS A 259 -12.05 21.20 -9.29
N HIS A 260 -12.77 20.56 -10.20
CA HIS A 260 -14.21 20.70 -10.37
C HIS A 260 -14.82 19.38 -10.85
N PHE A 261 -16.05 19.12 -10.43
CA PHE A 261 -16.87 18.01 -10.91
C PHE A 261 -18.06 18.58 -11.66
N GLU A 262 -18.36 18.04 -12.84
CA GLU A 262 -19.55 18.45 -13.59
C GLU A 262 -20.83 18.20 -12.78
N ASN A 263 -20.95 16.99 -12.21
CA ASN A 263 -22.01 16.67 -11.26
C ASN A 263 -21.54 16.99 -9.83
N GLN A 264 -22.10 18.05 -9.25
CA GLN A 264 -21.78 18.47 -7.89
C GLN A 264 -22.30 17.49 -6.82
N ASP A 265 -23.40 16.78 -7.06
CA ASP A 265 -24.01 15.91 -6.05
C ASP A 265 -23.15 14.69 -5.73
N THR A 266 -22.31 14.28 -6.69
CA THR A 266 -21.42 13.11 -6.56
C THR A 266 -19.95 13.50 -6.42
N ARG A 267 -19.65 14.78 -6.12
CA ARG A 267 -18.27 15.29 -5.95
C ARG A 267 -17.53 14.71 -4.75
N PHE A 268 -18.28 14.18 -3.78
CA PHE A 268 -17.73 13.46 -2.64
C PHE A 268 -18.16 11.99 -2.68
N ASN A 269 -17.24 11.10 -2.33
CA ASN A 269 -17.51 9.70 -2.13
C ASN A 269 -18.23 9.47 -0.78
N SER A 270 -18.72 8.26 -0.56
CA SER A 270 -19.44 7.90 0.67
C SER A 270 -18.58 7.92 1.94
N ALA A 271 -17.25 8.09 1.82
CA ALA A 271 -16.35 8.34 2.96
C ALA A 271 -16.11 9.85 3.22
N LEU A 272 -16.87 10.72 2.54
CA LEU A 272 -16.80 12.19 2.63
C LEU A 272 -15.46 12.79 2.17
N GLU A 273 -14.77 12.11 1.26
CA GLU A 273 -13.61 12.66 0.55
C GLU A 273 -13.95 12.94 -0.92
N ALA A 274 -13.12 13.71 -1.62
CA ALA A 274 -13.31 13.93 -3.05
C ALA A 274 -13.40 12.59 -3.82
N SER A 275 -14.39 12.46 -4.70
CA SER A 275 -14.65 11.21 -5.43
C SER A 275 -13.48 10.75 -6.30
N VAL A 276 -12.76 11.72 -6.88
CA VAL A 276 -11.48 11.51 -7.55
C VAL A 276 -10.36 12.06 -6.67
N GLN A 277 -9.48 11.16 -6.23
CA GLN A 277 -8.26 11.51 -5.50
C GLN A 277 -7.14 11.78 -6.51
N SER A 278 -6.28 12.75 -6.24
CA SER A 278 -5.14 13.03 -7.12
C SER A 278 -3.88 13.38 -6.36
N VAL A 279 -2.72 13.15 -6.96
CA VAL A 279 -1.40 13.50 -6.40
C VAL A 279 -0.46 13.93 -7.52
N LEU A 280 0.46 14.85 -7.22
CA LEU A 280 1.58 15.20 -8.09
C LEU A 280 2.81 14.41 -7.65
N LEU A 281 3.40 13.66 -8.58
CA LEU A 281 4.56 12.82 -8.38
C LEU A 281 5.72 13.35 -9.23
N ASN A 282 6.93 13.31 -8.71
CA ASN A 282 8.15 13.65 -9.44
C ASN A 282 9.06 12.43 -9.56
N VAL A 283 9.15 11.90 -10.77
CA VAL A 283 10.06 10.80 -11.13
C VAL A 283 11.42 11.41 -11.43
N LYS A 284 12.36 11.31 -10.49
CA LYS A 284 13.73 11.83 -10.66
C LYS A 284 14.55 10.98 -11.63
N LEU A 285 14.43 9.66 -11.52
CA LEU A 285 15.11 8.67 -12.34
C LEU A 285 14.04 7.78 -12.96
N GLY A 286 13.82 7.95 -14.25
CA GLY A 286 12.90 7.13 -15.02
C GLY A 286 13.53 5.83 -15.49
N ASP A 287 12.74 5.06 -16.23
CA ASP A 287 13.15 3.85 -16.93
C ASP A 287 12.65 3.88 -18.40
N LYS A 288 12.59 2.72 -19.06
CA LYS A 288 12.12 2.62 -20.44
C LYS A 288 10.61 2.87 -20.60
N SER A 289 9.83 2.65 -19.54
CA SER A 289 8.37 2.74 -19.54
C SER A 289 7.90 4.12 -19.04
N ILE A 290 8.62 4.72 -18.10
CA ILE A 290 8.27 5.98 -17.46
C ILE A 290 9.50 6.88 -17.44
N LEU A 291 9.44 7.98 -18.18
CA LEU A 291 10.52 8.95 -18.27
C LEU A 291 10.66 9.78 -16.98
N PRO A 292 11.82 10.40 -16.71
CA PRO A 292 11.91 11.41 -15.67
C PRO A 292 10.95 12.57 -15.93
N GLY A 293 10.34 13.10 -14.88
CA GLY A 293 9.42 14.23 -14.97
C GLY A 293 8.31 14.22 -13.93
N HIS A 294 7.40 15.17 -14.07
CA HIS A 294 6.24 15.26 -13.19
C HIS A 294 5.05 14.52 -13.76
N TYR A 295 4.30 13.85 -12.89
CA TYR A 295 3.13 13.05 -13.24
C TYR A 295 1.99 13.37 -12.30
N ILE A 296 0.78 13.50 -12.82
CA ILE A 296 -0.43 13.54 -12.00
C ILE A 296 -1.06 12.16 -12.02
N LEU A 297 -1.14 11.50 -10.87
CA LEU A 297 -1.94 10.30 -10.68
C LEU A 297 -3.33 10.72 -10.22
N ALA A 298 -4.38 10.23 -10.88
CA ALA A 298 -5.77 10.44 -10.48
C ALA A 298 -6.51 9.10 -10.36
N VAL A 299 -7.27 8.94 -9.28
CA VAL A 299 -7.98 7.69 -8.95
C VAL A 299 -9.42 8.02 -8.62
N ASN A 300 -10.36 7.48 -9.40
CA ASN A 300 -11.76 7.44 -9.00
C ASN A 300 -11.92 6.40 -7.88
N THR A 301 -12.54 6.79 -6.78
CA THR A 301 -12.72 5.96 -5.59
C THR A 301 -14.17 5.50 -5.41
N THR A 302 -15.01 5.72 -6.42
CA THR A 302 -16.44 5.44 -6.38
C THR A 302 -16.85 4.41 -7.45
N PRO A 303 -18.01 3.75 -7.25
CA PRO A 303 -18.63 2.93 -8.28
C PRO A 303 -19.38 3.77 -9.34
N LEU A 304 -19.20 5.10 -9.36
CA LEU A 304 -19.91 6.02 -10.22
C LEU A 304 -18.99 6.59 -11.30
N PHE A 305 -19.60 7.03 -12.40
CA PHE A 305 -18.94 7.82 -13.42
C PHE A 305 -18.78 9.27 -12.96
N HIS A 306 -17.64 9.88 -13.29
CA HIS A 306 -17.42 11.30 -13.04
C HIS A 306 -16.79 11.99 -14.26
N THR A 307 -17.30 13.17 -14.61
CA THR A 307 -16.52 14.15 -15.36
C THR A 307 -15.78 15.02 -14.36
N TYR A 308 -14.46 14.90 -14.32
CA TYR A 308 -13.57 15.56 -13.37
C TYR A 308 -12.58 16.45 -14.10
N ARG A 309 -12.46 17.70 -13.64
CA ARG A 309 -11.51 18.67 -14.18
C ARG A 309 -10.51 19.08 -13.10
N PHE A 310 -9.23 19.15 -13.43
CA PHE A 310 -8.18 19.60 -12.50
C PHE A 310 -7.18 20.51 -13.20
N ARG A 311 -6.62 21.46 -12.45
CA ARG A 311 -5.71 22.49 -12.96
C ARG A 311 -4.26 22.05 -12.86
N LEU A 312 -3.57 21.91 -13.99
CA LEU A 312 -2.15 21.56 -14.04
C LEU A 312 -1.29 22.47 -13.14
N PRO A 313 -0.16 21.98 -12.61
CA PRO A 313 0.72 22.74 -11.73
C PRO A 313 1.34 23.98 -12.42
N TRP A 314 1.44 23.94 -13.75
CA TRP A 314 1.83 25.07 -14.60
C TRP A 314 1.14 24.97 -15.95
N ASN A 315 1.22 26.06 -16.72
CA ASN A 315 0.71 26.09 -18.09
C ASN A 315 1.64 25.29 -19.00
N VAL A 316 1.06 24.35 -19.74
CA VAL A 316 1.75 23.53 -20.74
C VAL A 316 1.31 23.96 -22.14
N VAL A 317 2.19 23.78 -23.12
CA VAL A 317 1.90 24.08 -24.54
C VAL A 317 1.62 22.79 -25.30
N ASP A 318 2.40 21.76 -25.01
CA ASP A 318 2.24 20.47 -25.65
C ASP A 318 1.08 19.67 -25.02
N PRO A 319 0.43 18.79 -25.79
CA PRO A 319 -0.57 17.87 -25.26
C PRO A 319 -0.03 17.07 -24.08
N VAL A 320 -0.84 16.93 -23.02
CA VAL A 320 -0.46 16.13 -21.85
C VAL A 320 -0.71 14.65 -22.15
N PRO A 321 0.32 13.78 -22.21
CA PRO A 321 0.10 12.36 -22.46
C PRO A 321 -0.60 11.68 -21.28
N VAL A 322 -1.45 10.70 -21.57
CA VAL A 322 -1.98 9.78 -20.56
C VAL A 322 -1.15 8.50 -20.64
N THR A 323 -0.21 8.35 -19.70
CA THR A 323 0.75 7.25 -19.69
C THR A 323 0.00 5.92 -19.65
N PHE A 324 0.37 4.99 -20.53
CA PHE A 324 -0.23 3.66 -20.72
C PHE A 324 -1.61 3.62 -21.41
N GLU A 325 -2.11 4.73 -21.98
CA GLU A 325 -3.44 4.76 -22.63
C GLU A 325 -3.45 5.19 -24.11
N ASP A 326 -2.27 5.22 -24.77
CA ASP A 326 -2.08 5.61 -26.19
C ASP A 326 -2.94 6.81 -26.63
N ARG A 327 -3.01 7.82 -25.77
CA ARG A 327 -3.82 9.02 -25.96
C ARG A 327 -3.24 10.21 -25.21
N PHE A 328 -3.75 11.38 -25.54
CA PHE A 328 -3.51 12.62 -24.81
C PHE A 328 -4.75 13.03 -24.02
N ALA A 329 -4.53 13.76 -22.94
CA ALA A 329 -5.57 14.29 -22.10
C ALA A 329 -6.30 15.43 -22.82
N ILE A 330 -7.61 15.55 -22.58
CA ILE A 330 -8.38 16.69 -23.06
C ILE A 330 -8.02 17.91 -22.21
N SER A 331 -7.21 18.83 -22.78
CA SER A 331 -6.66 19.98 -22.05
C SER A 331 -6.65 21.27 -22.87
N ASP A 332 -6.81 22.40 -22.18
CA ASP A 332 -6.58 23.75 -22.73
C ASP A 332 -5.16 24.30 -22.43
N GLY A 333 -4.26 23.44 -21.95
CA GLY A 333 -2.91 23.80 -21.51
C GLY A 333 -2.84 24.28 -20.06
N THR A 334 -3.96 24.56 -19.40
CA THR A 334 -4.02 24.94 -17.97
C THR A 334 -4.82 23.93 -17.14
N TRP A 335 -5.87 23.38 -17.71
CA TRP A 335 -6.75 22.41 -17.09
C TRP A 335 -6.84 21.15 -17.94
N VAL A 336 -7.02 20.02 -17.28
CA VAL A 336 -7.40 18.74 -17.90
C VAL A 336 -8.86 18.45 -17.51
N ALA A 337 -9.69 18.04 -18.47
CA ALA A 337 -11.09 17.65 -18.26
C ALA A 337 -11.33 16.23 -18.76
N GLU A 338 -11.63 15.28 -17.88
CA GLU A 338 -11.65 13.86 -18.23
C GLU A 338 -12.87 13.14 -17.67
N ARG A 339 -13.25 12.05 -18.36
CA ARG A 339 -14.28 11.13 -17.89
C ARG A 339 -13.60 9.96 -17.19
N PHE A 340 -14.02 9.71 -15.96
CA PHE A 340 -13.56 8.61 -15.14
C PHE A 340 -14.66 7.56 -15.07
N GLU A 341 -14.36 6.35 -15.55
CA GLU A 341 -15.12 5.14 -15.27
C GLU A 341 -15.11 4.84 -13.76
N PRO A 342 -16.07 4.05 -13.24
CA PRO A 342 -16.02 3.52 -11.88
C PRO A 342 -14.63 2.94 -11.56
N PHE A 343 -14.04 3.39 -10.45
CA PHE A 343 -12.71 2.94 -9.98
C PHE A 343 -11.52 3.16 -10.95
N ALA A 344 -11.69 3.97 -11.99
CA ALA A 344 -10.63 4.27 -12.96
C ALA A 344 -9.37 4.89 -12.32
N VAL A 345 -8.22 4.58 -12.90
CA VAL A 345 -6.93 5.19 -12.57
C VAL A 345 -6.29 5.68 -13.85
N HIS A 346 -5.93 6.97 -13.87
CA HIS A 346 -5.25 7.62 -14.97
C HIS A 346 -3.94 8.27 -14.47
N ILE A 347 -2.90 8.21 -15.31
CA ILE A 347 -1.60 8.80 -15.04
C ILE A 347 -1.31 9.80 -16.15
N TYR A 348 -1.23 11.08 -15.81
CA TYR A 348 -0.99 12.16 -16.76
C TYR A 348 0.48 12.58 -16.67
N GLY A 349 1.25 12.29 -17.71
CA GLY A 349 2.64 12.72 -17.80
C GLY A 349 3.55 11.84 -18.68
N PRO A 350 4.84 12.20 -18.79
CA PRO A 350 5.48 13.32 -18.09
C PRO A 350 4.86 14.65 -18.52
N LEU A 351 4.56 15.52 -17.56
CA LEU A 351 3.99 16.83 -17.84
C LEU A 351 4.99 17.64 -18.68
N PRO A 352 4.56 18.23 -19.81
CA PRO A 352 5.43 19.08 -20.61
C PRO A 352 6.01 20.24 -19.81
N PHE A 353 7.15 20.76 -20.26
CA PHE A 353 7.78 21.91 -19.61
C PHE A 353 6.86 23.13 -19.62
N ALA A 354 7.05 23.98 -18.62
CA ALA A 354 6.31 25.23 -18.52
C ALA A 354 6.54 26.08 -19.77
N LYS A 355 5.48 26.78 -20.19
CA LYS A 355 5.60 27.88 -21.15
C LYS A 355 6.65 28.85 -20.61
N SER A 356 7.80 29.00 -21.29
CA SER A 356 8.73 30.09 -20.96
C SER A 356 7.98 31.42 -21.12
N PRO A 357 8.15 32.38 -20.20
CA PRO A 357 7.42 33.65 -20.25
C PRO A 357 7.57 34.39 -21.57
#